data_AF-A0A0H5QHI8-F1
#
_entry.id   AF-A0A0H5QHI8-F1
#
_cell.length_a   1.000
_cell.length_b   1.000
_cell.length_c   1.000
_cell.angle_alpha   90.00
_cell.angle_beta   90.00
_cell.angle_gamma   90.00
#
_symmetry.space_group_name_H-M   'P 1'
#
loop_
_entity.id
_entity.type
_entity.pdbx_description
1 polymer ?
#
loop_
_entity_poly.entity_id
_entity_poly.type
_entity_poly.pdbx_seq_one_letter_code
_entity_poly.pdbx_strand_id
1 'polypeptide(L)'
;MNSQAIPIKADGMEPKKMVQVSALASELIYATQKFLANEKMIGDEQSPDPIASDTEGALTINENQLLTLRLRTLKGEIIIAPDKDFTLITTQFPNHTEVKKKEEAAE
;
A
#
# COMPACT_ATOMS: atom_id res chain seq x y z
N MET A 1 3.52 -8.79 -3.93
CA MET A 1 2.45 -9.54 -4.65
C MET A 1 2.31 -8.96 -6.06
N ASN A 2 1.71 -9.69 -7.00
CA ASN A 2 1.35 -9.13 -8.31
C ASN A 2 -0.01 -8.39 -8.23
N SER A 3 -0.47 -7.83 -9.36
CA SER A 3 -1.77 -7.16 -9.49
C SER A 3 -3.00 -8.05 -9.22
N GLN A 4 -2.83 -9.38 -9.19
CA GLN A 4 -3.90 -10.34 -8.87
C GLN A 4 -3.91 -10.73 -7.38
N ALA A 5 -3.23 -9.96 -6.53
CA ALA A 5 -3.05 -10.25 -5.10
C ALA A 5 -2.34 -11.59 -4.81
N ILE A 6 -1.59 -12.13 -5.77
CA ILE A 6 -0.83 -13.37 -5.59
C ILE A 6 0.54 -13.02 -5.00
N PRO A 7 0.88 -13.56 -3.82
CA PRO A 7 2.22 -13.39 -3.27
C PRO A 7 3.28 -14.06 -4.14
N ILE A 8 4.37 -13.34 -4.44
CA ILE A 8 5.48 -13.85 -5.29
C ILE A 8 6.63 -14.34 -4.41
N LYS A 9 6.97 -13.56 -3.39
CA LYS A 9 8.04 -13.81 -2.44
C LYS A 9 7.66 -13.19 -1.09
N ALA A 10 8.03 -13.86 0.00
CA ALA A 10 8.09 -13.23 1.31
C ALA A 10 9.33 -13.68 2.07
N ASP A 11 9.70 -12.85 3.03
CA ASP A 11 10.74 -13.11 4.01
C ASP A 11 10.15 -12.84 5.40
N GLY A 12 10.45 -13.71 6.37
CA GLY A 12 9.94 -13.58 7.74
C GLY A 12 8.41 -13.72 7.91
N MET A 13 7.67 -14.21 6.90
CA MET A 13 6.21 -14.38 6.97
C MET A 13 5.76 -15.77 6.52
N GLU A 14 4.91 -16.43 7.31
CA GLU A 14 4.33 -17.73 6.97
C GLU A 14 3.43 -17.67 5.72
N PRO A 15 3.41 -18.71 4.87
CA PRO A 15 2.64 -18.70 3.61
C PRO A 15 1.14 -18.40 3.77
N LYS A 16 0.49 -18.93 4.81
CA LYS A 16 -0.93 -18.67 5.06
C LYS A 16 -1.20 -17.20 5.38
N LYS A 17 -0.37 -16.59 6.22
CA LYS A 17 -0.44 -15.16 6.56
C LYS A 17 -0.14 -14.30 5.34
N MET A 18 0.81 -14.71 4.51
CA MET A 18 1.17 -14.02 3.28
C MET A 18 -0.01 -13.88 2.32
N VAL A 19 -0.77 -14.96 2.11
CA VAL A 19 -2.00 -14.94 1.28
C VAL A 19 -3.05 -14.02 1.88
N GLN A 20 -3.28 -14.10 3.19
CA GLN A 20 -4.25 -13.24 3.89
C GLN A 20 -3.89 -11.76 3.78
N VAL A 21 -2.62 -11.42 4.02
CA VAL A 21 -2.11 -10.04 3.94
C VAL A 21 -2.20 -9.51 2.51
N SER A 22 -1.91 -10.35 1.51
CA SER A 22 -1.97 -9.94 0.10
C SER A 22 -3.40 -9.66 -0.34
N ALA A 23 -4.35 -10.54 -0.01
CA ALA A 23 -5.77 -10.31 -0.29
C ALA A 23 -6.29 -9.03 0.40
N LEU A 24 -5.98 -8.87 1.69
CA LEU A 24 -6.37 -7.69 2.45
C LEU A 24 -5.76 -6.39 1.87
N ALA A 25 -4.47 -6.41 1.52
CA ALA A 25 -3.80 -5.25 0.95
C ALA A 25 -4.42 -4.85 -0.39
N SER A 26 -4.82 -5.82 -1.21
CA SER A 26 -5.49 -5.56 -2.49
C SER A 26 -6.82 -4.81 -2.30
N GLU A 27 -7.65 -5.28 -1.36
CA GLU A 27 -8.92 -4.61 -1.03
C GLU A 27 -8.70 -3.20 -0.46
N LEU A 28 -7.69 -3.02 0.40
CA LEU A 28 -7.33 -1.72 0.95
C LEU A 28 -6.85 -0.75 -0.14
N ILE A 29 -6.03 -1.21 -1.08
CA ILE A 29 -5.59 -0.41 -2.23
C ILE A 29 -6.80 0.03 -3.05
N TYR A 30 -7.68 -0.91 -3.39
CA TYR A 30 -8.88 -0.62 -4.18
C TYR A 30 -9.79 0.39 -3.47
N ALA A 31 -10.08 0.19 -2.19
CA ALA A 31 -10.90 1.11 -1.40
C ALA A 31 -10.28 2.50 -1.30
N THR A 32 -8.97 2.58 -1.09
CA THR A 32 -8.24 3.85 -0.97
C THR A 32 -8.21 4.60 -2.30
N GLN A 33 -7.95 3.89 -3.41
CA GLN A 33 -7.97 4.49 -4.74
C GLN A 33 -9.37 5.00 -5.10
N LYS A 34 -10.42 4.23 -4.77
CA LYS A 34 -11.81 4.66 -4.95
C LYS A 34 -12.13 5.90 -4.12
N PHE A 35 -11.65 5.96 -2.89
CA PHE A 35 -11.80 7.14 -2.03
C PHE A 35 -11.10 8.38 -2.62
N LEU A 36 -9.84 8.24 -3.01
CA LEU A 36 -9.05 9.32 -3.63
C LEU A 36 -9.64 9.82 -4.96
N ALA A 37 -10.25 8.91 -5.73
CA ALA A 37 -10.97 9.26 -6.96
C ALA A 37 -12.29 10.00 -6.67
N ASN A 38 -12.99 9.66 -5.59
CA ASN A 38 -14.24 10.30 -5.19
C ASN A 38 -14.04 11.69 -4.57
N GLU A 39 -12.90 11.95 -3.92
CA GLU A 39 -12.58 13.28 -3.36
C GLU A 39 -12.59 14.37 -4.45
N LYS A 40 -12.31 13.98 -5.70
CA LYS A 40 -12.43 14.84 -6.89
C LYS A 40 -13.84 15.40 -7.10
N MET A 41 -14.90 14.71 -6.66
CA MET A 41 -16.27 15.20 -6.81
C MET A 41 -16.70 16.19 -5.72
N ILE A 42 -15.97 16.29 -4.61
CA ILE A 42 -16.29 17.20 -3.51
C ILE A 42 -15.47 18.51 -3.62
N GLY A 43 -14.29 18.47 -4.25
CA GLY A 43 -13.42 19.63 -4.43
C GLY A 43 -13.69 20.49 -5.67
N ASP A 44 -14.38 19.98 -6.70
CA ASP A 44 -14.59 20.66 -7.99
C ASP A 44 -15.82 21.60 -8.04
N GLU A 45 -16.41 21.99 -6.89
CA GLU A 45 -17.47 23.04 -6.82
C GLU A 45 -16.93 24.48 -6.67
N GLN A 46 -15.72 24.76 -7.17
CA GLN A 46 -15.28 26.15 -7.41
C GLN A 46 -14.94 26.35 -8.90
N SER A 47 -15.99 26.73 -9.65
CA SER A 47 -16.05 27.56 -10.87
C SER A 47 -15.00 27.36 -11.98
N PRO A 48 -15.41 27.14 -13.25
CA PRO A 48 -14.50 27.10 -14.38
C PRO A 48 -14.09 28.52 -14.80
N ASP A 49 -12.81 28.84 -14.72
CA ASP A 49 -12.25 29.95 -15.50
C ASP A 49 -11.80 29.42 -16.88
N PRO A 50 -12.35 29.93 -18.00
CA PRO A 50 -11.97 29.50 -19.32
C PRO A 50 -10.80 30.35 -19.81
N ILE A 51 -9.57 29.83 -19.74
CA ILE A 51 -8.47 30.35 -20.55
C ILE A 51 -7.80 29.18 -21.26
N ALA A 52 -8.04 29.13 -22.57
CA ALA A 52 -7.38 28.24 -23.50
C ALA A 52 -5.86 28.44 -23.50
N SER A 53 -5.09 27.37 -23.62
CA SER A 53 -3.99 27.31 -24.60
C SER A 53 -3.39 25.91 -24.65
N ASP A 54 -3.22 25.44 -25.88
CA ASP A 54 -2.60 24.19 -26.27
C ASP A 54 -1.22 24.00 -25.64
N THR A 55 -0.96 22.83 -25.04
CA THR A 55 0.40 22.30 -24.91
C THR A 55 0.34 20.77 -24.89
N GLU A 56 0.77 20.18 -26.00
CA GLU A 56 0.97 18.75 -26.18
C GLU A 56 1.94 18.21 -25.10
N GLY A 57 1.58 17.09 -24.48
CA GLY A 57 2.55 16.23 -23.77
C GLY A 57 2.67 16.38 -22.25
N ALA A 58 1.72 17.01 -21.56
CA ALA A 58 1.65 16.89 -20.11
C ALA A 58 1.23 15.46 -19.75
N LEU A 59 2.21 14.64 -19.32
CA LEU A 59 1.96 13.47 -18.47
C LEU A 59 1.00 13.93 -17.37
N THR A 60 -0.28 13.62 -17.51
CA THR A 60 -1.28 13.85 -16.46
C THR A 60 -0.91 12.91 -15.33
N ILE A 61 -0.01 13.36 -14.47
CA ILE A 61 0.19 12.77 -13.15
C ILE A 61 -1.19 12.86 -12.53
N ASN A 62 -1.85 11.71 -12.41
CA ASN A 62 -3.14 11.63 -11.75
C ASN A 62 -2.83 12.02 -10.29
N GLU A 63 -3.05 13.29 -9.94
CA GLU A 63 -2.51 13.91 -8.71
C GLU A 63 -2.94 13.15 -7.45
N ASN A 64 -4.02 12.38 -7.55
CA ASN A 64 -4.60 11.57 -6.48
C ASN A 64 -4.33 10.06 -6.62
N GLN A 65 -3.25 9.64 -7.27
CA GLN A 65 -2.86 8.22 -7.31
C GLN A 65 -2.25 7.78 -5.96
N LEU A 66 -2.70 6.65 -5.43
CA LEU A 66 -2.10 6.05 -4.23
C LEU A 66 -0.64 5.66 -4.49
N LEU A 67 0.30 6.39 -3.89
CA LEU A 67 1.74 6.07 -3.94
C LEU A 67 2.15 5.10 -2.83
N THR A 68 1.69 5.33 -1.61
CA THR A 68 2.03 4.48 -0.45
C THR A 68 0.94 4.60 0.61
N LEU A 69 0.54 3.47 1.17
CA LEU A 69 -0.33 3.36 2.33
C LEU A 69 0.46 2.82 3.52
N ARG A 70 0.57 3.60 4.59
CA ARG A 70 1.32 3.26 5.80
C ARG A 70 0.36 3.16 6.98
N LEU A 71 0.22 1.96 7.52
CA LEU A 71 -0.64 1.65 8.68
C LEU A 71 0.24 1.38 9.89
N ARG A 72 0.24 2.30 10.86
CA ARG A 72 1.00 2.14 12.11
C ARG A 72 0.06 1.76 13.25
N THR A 73 0.43 0.70 13.96
CA THR A 73 -0.24 0.22 15.17
C THR A 73 0.75 0.20 16.33
N LEU A 74 0.27 0.01 17.56
CA LEU A 74 1.15 -0.17 18.73
C LEU A 74 2.06 -1.40 18.60
N LYS A 75 1.63 -2.42 17.87
CA LYS A 75 2.36 -3.69 17.71
C LYS A 75 3.38 -3.64 16.59
N GLY A 76 3.21 -2.76 15.62
CA GLY A 76 4.03 -2.75 14.42
C GLY A 76 3.40 -1.91 13.32
N GLU A 77 4.02 -1.99 12.16
CA GLU A 77 3.76 -1.12 11.03
C GLU A 77 3.66 -1.94 9.75
N ILE A 78 2.64 -1.67 8.95
CA ILE A 78 2.43 -2.26 7.64
C ILE A 78 2.58 -1.15 6.60
N ILE A 79 3.49 -1.33 5.66
CA ILE A 79 3.70 -0.40 4.54
C ILE A 79 3.31 -1.13 3.26
N ILE A 80 2.39 -0.53 2.51
CA ILE A 80 1.89 -1.03 1.23
C ILE A 80 2.26 0.01 0.17
N ALA A 81 3.12 -0.37 -0.76
CA ALA A 81 3.54 0.46 -1.89
C ALA A 81 3.10 -0.23 -3.20
N PRO A 82 1.93 0.16 -3.75
CA PRO A 82 1.48 -0.34 -5.04
C PRO A 82 2.30 0.29 -6.18
N ASP A 83 2.71 -0.56 -7.12
CA ASP A 83 3.31 -0.18 -8.41
C ASP A 83 2.46 -0.81 -9.54
N LYS A 84 2.79 -0.53 -10.80
CA LYS A 84 2.04 -0.99 -11.99
C LYS A 84 1.96 -2.51 -12.07
N ASP A 85 3.08 -3.18 -11.84
CA ASP A 85 3.19 -4.63 -12.04
C ASP A 85 3.19 -5.41 -10.71
N PHE A 86 3.64 -4.76 -9.64
CA PHE A 86 3.84 -5.39 -8.34
C PHE A 86 3.39 -4.48 -7.21
N THR A 87 3.00 -5.08 -6.09
CA THR A 87 2.82 -4.35 -4.84
C THR A 87 3.82 -4.87 -3.81
N LEU A 88 4.61 -3.95 -3.27
CA LEU A 88 5.49 -4.23 -2.15
C LEU A 88 4.69 -4.09 -0.85
N ILE A 89 4.75 -5.13 -0.02
CA ILE A 89 4.17 -5.11 1.33
C ILE A 89 5.31 -5.45 2.28
N THR A 90 5.54 -4.60 3.28
CA THR A 90 6.50 -4.87 4.35
C THR A 90 5.84 -4.67 5.70
N THR A 91 6.18 -5.56 6.63
CA THR A 91 5.79 -5.48 8.03
C THR A 91 7.02 -5.16 8.85
N GLN A 92 7.04 -3.97 9.46
CA GLN A 92 8.12 -3.56 10.36
C GLN A 92 7.62 -3.59 11.81
N PHE A 93 8.44 -4.12 12.70
CA PHE A 93 8.16 -4.13 14.14
C PHE A 93 9.21 -3.27 14.85
N PRO A 94 9.05 -1.92 14.87
CA PRO A 94 10.09 -1.02 15.37
C PRO A 94 10.49 -1.24 16.84
N ASN A 95 9.69 -1.98 17.62
CA ASN A 95 9.95 -2.29 19.03
C ASN A 95 10.10 -3.80 19.34
N HIS A 96 10.19 -4.68 18.33
CA HIS A 96 10.25 -6.12 18.58
C HIS A 96 11.69 -6.59 18.71
N THR A 97 12.17 -6.71 19.95
CA THR A 97 13.38 -7.46 20.25
C THR A 97 13.05 -8.94 20.14
N GLU A 98 13.58 -9.63 19.12
CA GLU A 98 13.55 -11.09 19.08
C GLU A 98 14.35 -11.61 20.28
N VAL A 99 13.66 -12.05 21.33
CA VAL A 99 14.31 -12.87 22.35
C VAL A 99 14.62 -14.20 21.67
N LYS A 100 15.88 -14.37 21.23
CA LYS A 100 16.38 -15.66 20.77
C LYS A 100 16.09 -16.67 21.86
N LYS A 101 15.16 -17.59 21.59
CA LYS A 101 14.89 -18.76 22.42
C LYS A 101 16.17 -19.60 22.44
N LYS A 102 17.03 -19.36 23.43
CA LYS A 102 18.10 -20.28 23.78
C LYS A 102 17.38 -21.51 24.33
N GLU A 103 17.20 -22.51 23.48
CA GLU A 103 16.80 -23.83 23.95
C GLU A 103 17.89 -24.30 24.90
N GLU A 104 17.53 -24.34 26.18
CA GLU A 104 18.10 -25.20 27.19
C GLU A 104 18.06 -26.64 26.66
N ALA A 105 19.15 -27.07 26.04
CA ALA A 105 19.51 -28.47 25.91
C ALA A 105 20.80 -28.67 26.70
N ALA A 106 20.71 -28.51 28.02
CA ALA A 106 21.72 -28.90 28.98
C ALA A 106 21.03 -29.22 30.30
N GLU A 107 20.36 -30.37 30.37
CA GLU A 107 20.32 -31.23 31.56
C GLU A 107 19.97 -32.66 31.18
#